data_AF-A0A0F9HIJ3-F1
#
_entry.id   AF-A0A0F9HIJ3-F1
#
_cell.length_a   1.000
_cell.length_b   1.000
_cell.length_c   1.000
_cell.angle_alpha   90.00
_cell.angle_beta   90.00
_cell.angle_gamma   90.00
#
_symmetry.space_group_name_H-M   'P 1'
#
loop_
_entity.id
_entity.type
_entity.pdbx_description
1 polymer ?
#
loop_
_entity_poly.entity_id
_entity_poly.type
_entity_poly.pdbx_seq_one_letter_code
_entity_poly.pdbx_strand_id
1 'polypeptide(L)'
;MPALSTAQAAAQSARQAKDAARDAYEALIRPVVARLQASAEVDDAERAGLGITVPDRIATPAEIPTTRPVASVDTSQRLQHTVRFADESTPTRTAKPKGVMGVELWVKIGDPPPIGPSQVNFLALDTRTPYVATYPGAVANQVAHYMLRWVNTRGEKGPWSETASATIGA
;
A
#
# COMPACT_ATOMS: atom_id res chain seq x y z
N MET A 1 -17.13 -14.99 56.13
CA MET A 1 -16.75 -15.02 54.70
C MET A 1 -17.90 -15.02 53.67
N PRO A 2 -19.17 -15.43 53.94
CA PRO A 2 -20.20 -15.49 52.89
C PRO A 2 -20.81 -14.14 52.48
N ALA A 3 -20.67 -13.08 53.28
CA ALA A 3 -21.20 -11.75 52.95
C ALA A 3 -20.36 -10.97 51.92
N LEU A 4 -19.07 -11.26 51.81
CA LEU A 4 -18.19 -10.61 50.83
C LEU A 4 -18.43 -11.15 49.42
N SER A 5 -18.69 -12.46 49.27
CA SER A 5 -18.99 -13.08 47.98
C SER A 5 -20.36 -12.66 47.43
N THR A 6 -21.36 -12.45 48.28
CA THR A 6 -22.68 -11.95 47.85
C THR A 6 -22.60 -10.49 47.38
N ALA A 7 -21.84 -9.63 48.07
CA ALA A 7 -21.61 -8.25 47.64
C ALA A 7 -20.85 -8.18 46.31
N GLN A 8 -19.85 -9.05 46.11
CA GLN A 8 -19.13 -9.17 44.84
C GLN A 8 -20.05 -9.63 43.70
N ALA A 9 -20.88 -10.65 43.92
CA ALA A 9 -21.83 -11.13 42.93
C ALA A 9 -22.88 -10.05 42.56
N ALA A 10 -23.38 -9.30 43.54
CA ALA A 10 -24.31 -8.19 43.30
C ALA A 10 -23.68 -7.07 42.46
N ALA A 11 -22.43 -6.69 42.75
CA ALA A 11 -21.71 -5.68 41.98
C ALA A 11 -21.45 -6.12 40.52
N GLN A 12 -21.09 -7.40 40.31
CA GLN A 12 -20.91 -7.97 38.98
C GLN A 12 -22.21 -8.00 38.17
N SER A 13 -23.32 -8.41 38.80
CA SER A 13 -24.64 -8.41 38.17
C SER A 13 -25.10 -7.01 37.78
N ALA A 14 -24.92 -6.01 38.65
CA ALA A 14 -25.25 -4.61 38.35
C ALA A 14 -24.41 -4.07 37.17
N ARG A 15 -23.13 -4.42 37.11
CA ARG A 15 -22.26 -4.08 35.96
C ARG A 15 -22.78 -4.72 34.68
N GLN A 16 -23.07 -6.02 34.70
CA GLN A 16 -23.59 -6.74 33.53
C GLN A 16 -24.91 -6.15 33.03
N ALA A 17 -25.81 -5.78 33.94
CA ALA A 17 -27.08 -5.13 33.59
C ALA A 17 -26.85 -3.76 32.91
N LYS A 18 -25.91 -2.97 33.40
CA LYS A 18 -25.54 -1.69 32.78
C LYS A 18 -24.92 -1.89 31.40
N ASP A 19 -24.00 -2.84 31.26
CA ASP A 19 -23.33 -3.13 29.99
C ASP A 19 -24.35 -3.65 28.95
N ALA A 20 -25.27 -4.55 29.36
CA ALA A 20 -26.35 -5.03 28.50
C ALA A 20 -27.34 -3.93 28.08
N ALA A 21 -27.70 -3.02 29.00
CA ALA A 21 -28.56 -1.88 28.68
C ALA A 21 -27.87 -0.91 27.70
N ARG A 22 -26.56 -0.70 27.88
CA ARG A 22 -25.74 0.09 26.96
C ARG A 22 -25.69 -0.55 25.58
N ASP A 23 -25.42 -1.85 25.49
CA ASP A 23 -25.34 -2.57 24.22
C ASP A 23 -26.67 -2.52 23.47
N ALA A 24 -27.79 -2.70 24.18
CA ALA A 24 -29.13 -2.59 23.60
C ALA A 24 -29.41 -1.18 23.06
N TYR A 25 -29.00 -0.13 23.79
CA TYR A 25 -29.14 1.25 23.33
C TYR A 25 -28.24 1.54 22.12
N GLU A 26 -26.97 1.12 22.17
CA GLU A 26 -26.02 1.30 21.07
C GLU A 26 -26.50 0.62 19.78
N ALA A 27 -27.09 -0.59 19.90
CA ALA A 27 -27.66 -1.31 18.77
C ALA A 27 -28.80 -0.55 18.07
N LEU A 28 -29.59 0.22 18.82
CA LEU A 28 -30.69 1.03 18.28
C LEU A 28 -30.21 2.36 17.69
N ILE A 29 -29.26 3.03 18.34
CA ILE A 29 -28.83 4.39 17.95
C ILE A 29 -27.80 4.39 16.81
N ARG A 30 -26.90 3.40 16.73
CA ARG A 30 -25.84 3.35 15.70
C ARG A 30 -26.40 3.35 14.26
N PRO A 31 -27.48 2.61 13.92
CA PRO A 31 -28.08 2.68 12.59
C PRO A 31 -28.68 4.05 12.26
N VAL A 32 -29.23 4.75 13.24
CA VAL A 32 -29.79 6.11 13.06
C VAL A 32 -28.66 7.08 12.73
N VAL A 33 -27.57 7.06 13.52
CA VAL A 33 -26.38 7.88 13.27
C VAL A 33 -25.77 7.56 11.90
N ALA A 34 -25.70 6.29 11.51
CA ALA A 34 -25.19 5.89 10.21
C ALA A 34 -26.02 6.48 9.03
N ARG A 35 -27.35 6.53 9.18
CA ARG A 35 -28.23 7.18 8.17
C ARG A 35 -27.99 8.68 8.09
N LEU A 36 -27.85 9.37 9.23
CA LEU A 36 -27.55 10.79 9.26
C LEU A 36 -26.18 11.11 8.65
N GLN A 37 -25.18 10.27 8.92
CA GLN A 37 -23.84 10.40 8.34
C GLN A 37 -23.85 10.29 6.81
N ALA A 38 -24.66 9.38 6.26
CA ALA A 38 -24.79 9.16 4.82
C ALA A 38 -25.69 10.17 4.11
N SER A 39 -26.51 10.94 4.85
CA SER A 39 -27.42 11.92 4.26
C SER A 39 -26.67 13.16 3.77
N ALA A 40 -27.00 13.59 2.55
CA ALA A 40 -26.54 14.86 1.97
C ALA A 40 -27.28 16.08 2.53
N GLU A 41 -28.42 15.87 3.21
CA GLU A 41 -29.23 16.94 3.81
C GLU A 41 -28.65 17.41 5.15
N VAL A 42 -27.82 16.60 5.80
CA VAL A 42 -27.19 16.96 7.07
C VAL A 42 -25.83 17.59 6.77
N ASP A 43 -25.62 18.82 7.20
CA ASP A 43 -24.33 19.51 7.04
C ASP A 43 -23.35 19.20 8.20
N ASP A 44 -22.11 19.68 8.10
CA ASP A 44 -21.08 19.40 9.10
C ASP A 44 -21.29 20.16 10.42
N ALA A 45 -21.99 21.31 10.38
CA ALA A 45 -22.34 22.06 11.60
C ALA A 45 -23.43 21.33 12.38
N GLU A 46 -24.42 20.74 11.70
CA GLU A 46 -25.44 19.89 12.28
C GLU A 46 -24.84 18.61 12.85
N ARG A 47 -23.91 17.95 12.14
CA ARG A 47 -23.16 16.80 12.69
C ARG A 47 -22.42 17.18 13.98
N ALA A 48 -21.72 18.31 13.97
CA ALA A 48 -21.02 18.81 15.16
C ALA A 48 -22.00 19.14 16.30
N GLY A 49 -23.13 19.77 16.01
CA GLY A 49 -24.19 20.08 16.98
C GLY A 49 -24.83 18.84 17.59
N LEU A 50 -24.98 17.77 16.82
CA LEU A 50 -25.43 16.44 17.28
C LEU A 50 -24.35 15.67 18.06
N GLY A 51 -23.12 16.18 18.12
CA GLY A 51 -21.98 15.50 18.76
C GLY A 51 -21.55 14.23 18.03
N ILE A 52 -21.89 14.08 16.75
CA ILE A 52 -21.48 12.96 15.91
C ILE A 52 -20.23 13.33 15.09
N THR A 53 -19.49 12.33 14.62
CA THR A 53 -18.26 12.53 13.85
C THR A 53 -18.50 13.44 12.64
N VAL A 54 -17.67 14.47 12.46
CA VAL A 54 -17.63 15.23 11.20
C VAL A 54 -16.63 14.52 10.28
N PRO A 55 -17.07 13.92 9.16
CA PRO A 55 -16.17 13.17 8.29
C PRO A 55 -15.25 14.14 7.54
N ASP A 56 -13.94 13.92 7.62
CA ASP A 56 -12.98 14.58 6.74
C ASP A 56 -13.14 14.01 5.32
N ARG A 57 -13.65 14.85 4.41
CA ARG A 57 -13.86 14.49 3.01
C ARG A 57 -12.66 14.85 2.13
N ILE A 58 -11.70 15.59 2.66
CA ILE A 58 -10.51 16.02 1.94
C ILE A 58 -9.42 14.99 2.21
N ALA A 59 -9.23 14.07 1.29
CA ALA A 59 -8.14 13.10 1.40
C ALA A 59 -6.79 13.83 1.49
N THR A 60 -6.03 13.59 2.57
CA THR A 60 -4.65 14.06 2.69
C THR A 60 -3.85 13.60 1.47
N PRO A 61 -3.21 14.53 0.72
CA PRO A 61 -2.40 14.15 -0.42
C PRO A 61 -1.29 13.18 -0.02
N ALA A 62 -1.07 12.13 -0.83
CA ALA A 62 0.13 11.32 -0.71
C ALA A 62 1.34 12.18 -1.09
N GLU A 63 2.40 12.10 -0.29
CA GLU A 63 3.65 12.80 -0.58
C GLU A 63 4.33 12.23 -1.84
N ILE A 64 5.16 13.05 -2.47
CA ILE A 64 6.02 12.60 -3.57
C ILE A 64 7.04 11.61 -2.99
N PRO A 65 7.25 10.43 -3.61
CA PRO A 65 8.24 9.48 -3.11
C PRO A 65 9.64 10.09 -3.16
N THR A 66 10.35 10.11 -2.03
CA THR A 66 11.72 10.65 -1.94
C THR A 66 12.79 9.57 -2.00
N THR A 67 12.41 8.31 -1.74
CA THR A 67 13.29 7.15 -1.85
C THR A 67 13.23 6.55 -3.25
N ARG A 68 14.25 5.76 -3.59
CA ARG A 68 14.28 4.93 -4.81
C ARG A 68 14.12 3.44 -4.51
N PRO A 69 13.58 2.66 -5.45
CA PRO A 69 13.58 1.20 -5.36
C PRO A 69 15.00 0.65 -5.60
N VAL A 70 15.34 -0.43 -4.89
CA VAL A 70 16.53 -1.26 -5.14
C VAL A 70 16.06 -2.53 -5.82
N ALA A 71 16.62 -2.84 -6.99
CA ALA A 71 16.23 -3.99 -7.80
C ALA A 71 17.26 -5.12 -7.73
N SER A 72 16.77 -6.35 -7.70
CA SER A 72 17.54 -7.58 -7.83
C SER A 72 16.88 -8.44 -8.89
N VAL A 73 17.67 -8.94 -9.84
CA VAL A 73 17.17 -9.73 -10.98
C VAL A 73 17.63 -11.17 -10.83
N ASP A 74 16.68 -12.08 -10.78
CA ASP A 74 16.91 -13.53 -10.78
C ASP A 74 16.70 -14.06 -12.21
N THR A 75 17.74 -14.69 -12.75
CA THR A 75 17.81 -15.23 -14.12
C THR A 75 17.82 -16.76 -14.15
N SER A 76 17.38 -17.41 -13.07
CA SER A 76 17.38 -18.88 -12.95
C SER A 76 16.47 -19.57 -13.98
N GLN A 77 15.50 -18.85 -14.54
CA GLN A 77 14.58 -19.35 -15.54
C GLN A 77 15.01 -18.90 -16.94
N ARG A 78 15.01 -19.85 -17.89
CA ARG A 78 15.36 -19.59 -19.29
C ARG A 78 14.39 -18.58 -19.91
N LEU A 79 14.94 -17.59 -20.63
CA LEU A 79 14.18 -16.50 -21.26
C LEU A 79 13.25 -15.73 -20.31
N GLN A 80 13.52 -15.75 -19.01
CA GLN A 80 12.68 -15.12 -18.00
C GLN A 80 13.53 -14.48 -16.92
N HIS A 81 13.20 -13.24 -16.56
CA HIS A 81 13.79 -12.54 -15.44
C HIS A 81 12.74 -12.29 -14.36
N THR A 82 13.04 -12.70 -13.13
CA THR A 82 12.23 -12.36 -11.96
C THR A 82 12.85 -11.15 -11.28
N VAL A 83 12.22 -10.00 -11.42
CA VAL A 83 12.69 -8.72 -10.87
C VAL A 83 12.07 -8.51 -9.49
N ARG A 84 12.89 -8.66 -8.45
CA ARG A 84 12.55 -8.29 -7.08
C ARG A 84 12.92 -6.84 -6.85
N PHE A 85 12.04 -6.11 -6.19
CA PHE A 85 12.28 -4.73 -5.78
C PHE A 85 11.89 -4.50 -4.31
N ALA A 86 12.67 -3.67 -3.64
CA ALA A 86 12.47 -3.24 -2.25
C ALA A 86 12.80 -1.76 -2.11
N ASP A 87 12.35 -1.11 -1.04
CA ASP A 87 12.71 0.28 -0.78
C ASP A 87 14.14 0.41 -0.26
N GLU A 88 14.89 1.43 -0.70
CA GLU A 88 16.29 1.61 -0.26
C GLU A 88 16.45 1.84 1.24
N SER A 89 15.44 2.43 1.91
CA SER A 89 15.47 2.61 3.36
C SER A 89 15.18 1.32 4.13
N THR A 90 14.58 0.33 3.46
CA THR A 90 14.24 -0.98 4.06
C THR A 90 14.45 -2.14 3.06
N PRO A 91 15.70 -2.39 2.62
CA PRO A 91 15.99 -3.27 1.49
C PRO A 91 15.68 -4.75 1.74
N THR A 92 15.49 -5.15 2.99
CA THR A 92 15.08 -6.51 3.37
C THR A 92 13.57 -6.70 3.44
N ARG A 93 12.77 -5.64 3.27
CA ARG A 93 11.31 -5.67 3.33
C ARG A 93 10.72 -5.60 1.92
N THR A 94 9.65 -6.36 1.70
CA THR A 94 8.89 -6.36 0.44
C THR A 94 7.79 -5.29 0.40
N ALA A 95 7.60 -4.56 1.49
CA ALA A 95 6.63 -3.48 1.58
C ALA A 95 7.12 -2.25 0.83
N LYS A 96 6.21 -1.61 0.09
CA LYS A 96 6.46 -0.31 -0.54
C LYS A 96 6.45 0.80 0.51
N PRO A 97 7.07 1.97 0.23
CA PRO A 97 6.94 3.14 1.09
C PRO A 97 5.48 3.56 1.26
N LYS A 98 5.20 4.24 2.37
CA LYS A 98 3.86 4.77 2.64
C LYS A 98 3.48 5.79 1.56
N GLY A 99 2.25 5.72 1.05
CA GLY A 99 1.76 6.63 0.01
C GLY A 99 2.17 6.26 -1.42
N VAL A 100 3.05 5.27 -1.60
CA VAL A 100 3.44 4.75 -2.92
C VAL A 100 2.38 3.79 -3.46
N MET A 101 1.90 4.06 -4.68
CA MET A 101 0.97 3.18 -5.40
C MET A 101 1.70 1.94 -5.92
N GLY A 102 2.86 2.13 -6.56
CA GLY A 102 3.60 1.05 -7.20
C GLY A 102 4.97 1.49 -7.69
N VAL A 103 5.65 0.58 -8.39
CA VAL A 103 6.93 0.80 -9.06
C VAL A 103 6.72 0.77 -10.56
N GLU A 104 7.23 1.77 -11.26
CA GLU A 104 7.39 1.66 -12.71
C GLU A 104 8.68 0.91 -13.01
N LEU A 105 8.58 -0.14 -13.80
CA LEU A 105 9.69 -0.89 -14.35
C LEU A 105 9.94 -0.44 -15.78
N TRP A 106 11.19 -0.12 -16.07
CA TRP A 106 11.66 0.26 -17.40
C TRP A 106 12.83 -0.63 -17.80
N VAL A 107 12.91 -0.99 -19.07
CA VAL A 107 13.95 -1.89 -19.57
C VAL A 107 14.53 -1.44 -20.91
N LYS A 108 15.84 -1.59 -21.07
CA LYS A 108 16.55 -1.55 -22.34
C LYS A 108 17.21 -2.91 -22.55
N ILE A 109 17.11 -3.47 -23.76
CA ILE A 109 17.78 -4.72 -24.10
C ILE A 109 18.96 -4.41 -25.03
N GLY A 110 20.11 -5.02 -24.76
CA GLY A 110 21.33 -4.88 -25.54
C GLY A 110 22.23 -3.74 -25.07
N ASP A 111 23.44 -3.72 -25.65
CA ASP A 111 24.49 -2.74 -25.37
C ASP A 111 24.36 -1.48 -26.25
N PRO A 112 24.89 -0.33 -25.81
CA PRO A 112 25.52 -0.08 -24.50
C PRO A 112 24.48 0.12 -23.37
N PRO A 113 24.88 0.04 -22.08
CA PRO A 113 24.01 0.36 -20.95
C PRO A 113 23.34 1.74 -21.08
N PRO A 114 22.12 1.92 -20.52
CA PRO A 114 21.43 3.19 -20.59
C PRO A 114 22.19 4.27 -19.80
N ILE A 115 22.46 5.41 -20.44
CA ILE A 115 23.05 6.60 -19.77
C ILE A 115 21.99 7.45 -19.05
N GLY A 116 20.71 7.14 -19.25
CA GLY A 116 19.60 7.89 -18.67
C GLY A 116 18.23 7.32 -19.04
N PRO A 117 17.16 7.89 -18.47
CA PRO A 117 15.80 7.33 -18.57
C PRO A 117 15.17 7.46 -19.96
N SER A 118 15.74 8.25 -20.87
CA SER A 118 15.26 8.35 -22.27
C SER A 118 15.62 7.13 -23.13
N GLN A 119 16.50 6.26 -22.64
CA GLN A 119 16.99 5.09 -23.38
C GLN A 119 16.35 3.77 -22.94
N VAL A 120 15.47 3.81 -21.93
CA VAL A 120 14.72 2.65 -21.43
C VAL A 120 13.27 2.76 -21.88
N ASN A 121 12.64 1.61 -22.12
CA ASN A 121 11.24 1.52 -22.50
C ASN A 121 10.40 1.09 -21.31
N PHE A 122 9.18 1.63 -21.20
CA PHE A 122 8.25 1.24 -20.14
C PHE A 122 7.89 -0.24 -20.29
N LEU A 123 8.02 -0.99 -19.19
CA LEU A 123 7.70 -2.40 -19.13
C LEU A 123 6.37 -2.63 -18.40
N ALA A 124 6.26 -2.12 -17.17
CA ALA A 124 5.07 -2.30 -16.35
C ALA A 124 5.01 -1.30 -15.17
N LEU A 125 3.82 -1.08 -14.64
CA LEU A 125 3.59 -0.51 -13.32
C LEU A 125 3.15 -1.65 -12.40
N ASP A 126 4.03 -2.09 -11.50
CA ASP A 126 3.72 -3.19 -10.58
C ASP A 126 3.44 -2.64 -9.17
N THR A 127 2.46 -3.25 -8.51
CA THR A 127 2.07 -2.90 -7.14
C THR A 127 2.66 -3.86 -6.09
N ARG A 128 3.31 -4.97 -6.48
CA ARG A 128 3.89 -5.94 -5.53
C ARG A 128 5.08 -6.69 -6.14
N THR A 129 6.15 -6.83 -5.37
CA THR A 129 7.31 -7.65 -5.74
C THR A 129 7.02 -9.15 -5.59
N PRO A 130 7.53 -10.03 -6.48
CA PRO A 130 8.32 -9.74 -7.69
C PRO A 130 7.49 -9.54 -8.96
N TYR A 131 8.07 -8.84 -9.94
CA TYR A 131 7.57 -8.81 -11.32
C TYR A 131 8.30 -9.86 -12.17
N VAL A 132 7.58 -10.54 -13.06
CA VAL A 132 8.15 -11.54 -13.97
C VAL A 132 8.15 -11.00 -15.39
N ALA A 133 9.34 -10.79 -15.95
CA ALA A 133 9.56 -10.38 -17.34
C ALA A 133 9.90 -11.60 -18.20
N THR A 134 9.11 -11.88 -19.24
CA THR A 134 9.35 -12.98 -20.19
C THR A 134 9.86 -12.42 -21.52
N TYR A 135 10.88 -13.06 -22.07
CA TYR A 135 11.57 -12.64 -23.28
C TYR A 135 11.40 -13.63 -24.43
N PRO A 136 11.32 -13.17 -25.69
CA PRO A 136 11.39 -14.05 -26.84
C PRO A 136 12.81 -14.60 -27.04
N GLY A 137 12.93 -15.79 -27.63
CA GLY A 137 14.24 -16.40 -27.92
C GLY A 137 15.15 -15.56 -28.83
N ALA A 138 14.58 -14.62 -29.61
CA ALA A 138 15.33 -13.72 -30.48
C ALA A 138 16.27 -12.75 -29.72
N VAL A 139 15.99 -12.49 -28.44
CA VAL A 139 16.84 -11.64 -27.58
C VAL A 139 17.67 -12.45 -26.58
N ALA A 140 17.75 -13.76 -26.77
CA ALA A 140 18.62 -14.62 -25.96
C ALA A 140 20.08 -14.15 -26.02
N ASN A 141 20.79 -14.28 -24.90
CA ASN A 141 22.17 -13.83 -24.69
C ASN A 141 22.39 -12.30 -24.75
N GLN A 142 21.34 -11.49 -24.90
CA GLN A 142 21.42 -10.04 -24.74
C GLN A 142 21.26 -9.65 -23.27
N VAL A 143 21.78 -8.47 -22.90
CA VAL A 143 21.67 -7.92 -21.54
C VAL A 143 20.40 -7.09 -21.42
N ALA A 144 19.57 -7.36 -20.42
CA ALA A 144 18.47 -6.49 -20.02
C ALA A 144 18.94 -5.53 -18.92
N HIS A 145 18.84 -4.23 -19.17
CA HIS A 145 19.12 -3.16 -18.23
C HIS A 145 17.81 -2.58 -17.69
N TYR A 146 17.58 -2.72 -16.40
CA TYR A 146 16.38 -2.24 -15.71
C TYR A 146 16.64 -0.95 -14.95
N MET A 147 15.70 -0.01 -15.06
CA MET A 147 15.61 1.18 -14.23
C MET A 147 14.21 1.24 -13.63
N LEU A 148 14.12 1.48 -12.32
CA LEU A 148 12.88 1.46 -11.59
C LEU A 148 12.67 2.81 -10.88
N ARG A 149 11.41 3.19 -10.62
CA ARG A 149 11.08 4.33 -9.77
C ARG A 149 9.74 4.15 -9.07
N TRP A 150 9.60 4.69 -7.87
CA TRP A 150 8.32 4.70 -7.16
C TRP A 150 7.37 5.73 -7.77
N VAL A 151 6.08 5.41 -7.76
CA VAL A 151 5.00 6.31 -8.17
C VAL A 151 3.92 6.32 -7.10
N ASN A 152 3.49 7.51 -6.68
CA ASN A 152 2.43 7.64 -5.67
C ASN A 152 1.03 7.53 -6.28
N THR A 153 -0.01 7.65 -5.44
CA THR A 153 -1.41 7.53 -5.87
C THR A 153 -1.86 8.63 -6.85
N ARG A 154 -1.10 9.71 -6.98
CA ARG A 154 -1.34 10.84 -7.89
C ARG A 154 -0.51 10.78 -9.18
N GLY A 155 0.32 9.74 -9.35
CA GLY A 155 1.20 9.63 -10.51
C GLY A 155 2.50 10.42 -10.39
N GLU A 156 2.78 11.00 -9.23
CA GLU A 156 4.04 11.71 -8.98
C GLU A 156 5.16 10.70 -8.76
N LYS A 157 6.32 11.02 -9.34
CA LYS A 157 7.43 10.10 -9.54
C LYS A 157 8.57 10.42 -8.58
N GLY A 158 9.06 9.38 -7.91
CA GLY A 158 10.27 9.46 -7.12
C GLY A 158 11.55 9.38 -7.96
N PRO A 159 12.71 9.40 -7.29
CA PRO A 159 14.00 9.23 -7.94
C PRO A 159 14.12 7.85 -8.61
N TRP A 160 14.98 7.81 -9.64
CA TRP A 160 15.34 6.57 -10.32
C TRP A 160 16.25 5.70 -9.46
N SER A 161 16.07 4.39 -9.58
CA SER A 161 17.00 3.38 -9.07
C SER A 161 18.34 3.44 -9.80
N GLU A 162 19.33 2.76 -9.23
CA GLU A 162 20.51 2.35 -9.99
C GLU A 162 20.11 1.34 -11.08
N THR A 163 20.89 1.30 -12.15
CA THR A 163 20.64 0.39 -13.28
C THR A 163 21.00 -1.04 -12.89
N ALA A 164 20.01 -1.92 -12.80
CA ALA A 164 20.24 -3.35 -12.60
C ALA A 164 20.36 -4.05 -13.95
N SER A 165 21.44 -4.79 -14.18
CA SER A 165 21.71 -5.43 -15.48
C SER A 165 21.78 -6.95 -15.32
N ALA A 166 21.17 -7.68 -16.24
CA ALA A 166 21.17 -9.15 -16.23
C ALA A 166 21.10 -9.73 -17.64
N THR A 167 21.86 -10.79 -17.90
CA THR A 167 21.87 -11.47 -19.21
C THR A 167 20.67 -12.38 -19.34
N ILE A 168 19.98 -12.30 -20.48
CA ILE A 168 18.84 -13.16 -20.81
C ILE A 168 19.35 -14.56 -21.15
N GLY A 169 19.13 -15.50 -20.22
CA GLY A 169 19.53 -16.90 -20.36
C GLY A 169 18.86 -17.58 -21.56
N ALA A 170 19.69 -18.25 -22.38
CA ALA A 170 19.30 -18.92 -23.61
C ALA A 170 18.85 -20.37 -23.43
#